data_AF-A0A4U5UJ19-F1
#
_entry.id   AF-A0A4U5UJ19-F1
#
_cell.length_a   1.000
_cell.length_b   1.000
_cell.length_c   1.000
_cell.angle_alpha   90.00
_cell.angle_beta   90.00
_cell.angle_gamma   90.00
#
_symmetry.space_group_name_H-M   'P 1'
#
loop_
_entity.id
_entity.type
_entity.pdbx_description
1 polymer ?
#
loop_
_entity_poly.entity_id
_entity_poly.type
_entity_poly.pdbx_seq_one_letter_code
_entity_poly.pdbx_strand_id
1 'polypeptide(L)'
;MRLIGSAVLLSVLLQAMSAPTEEWQTATSIYNFSATDIDGNVVSLEKYRYAERGLRILAFPSNQFGNQEPGNETQIKQFAESYHVQFDMFSKINVNGDNAHPLWKWLKDQPNGKGFMGNSIKWNFTKFLINREGQVVKRYGPLDDPSVRTNILLCHMYHSVNILRVYTLNRWWRRIFPDTYKHLMDN
;
A
#
# COMPACT_ATOMS: atom_id res chain seq x y z
N MET A 1 34.91 -27.52 59.12
CA MET A 1 34.58 -28.04 57.77
C MET A 1 33.60 -27.07 57.13
N ARG A 2 33.95 -26.51 55.98
CA ARG A 2 33.26 -25.40 55.29
C ARG A 2 31.93 -25.86 54.69
N LEU A 3 30.88 -25.05 54.77
CA LEU A 3 29.90 -24.87 53.68
C LEU A 3 29.35 -23.44 53.74
N ILE A 4 29.73 -22.65 52.74
CA ILE A 4 29.35 -21.26 52.54
C ILE A 4 28.05 -21.30 51.73
N GLY A 5 26.94 -20.84 52.31
CA GLY A 5 25.66 -20.71 51.60
C GLY A 5 25.76 -19.59 50.56
N SER A 6 25.76 -19.96 49.28
CA SER A 6 25.74 -19.03 48.15
C SER A 6 24.38 -18.34 48.04
N ALA A 7 24.29 -17.10 48.50
CA ALA A 7 23.21 -16.18 48.15
C ALA A 7 23.72 -15.19 47.10
N VAL A 8 23.95 -15.67 45.88
CA VAL A 8 24.06 -14.83 44.68
C VAL A 8 22.86 -15.16 43.81
N LEU A 9 21.68 -14.76 44.28
CA LEU A 9 20.45 -14.80 43.50
C LEU A 9 20.42 -13.54 42.62
N LEU A 10 21.20 -13.62 41.54
CA LEU A 10 20.77 -13.33 40.18
C LEU A 10 19.86 -12.09 40.00
N SER A 11 20.40 -10.91 40.27
CA SER A 11 19.87 -9.66 39.71
C SER A 11 20.31 -9.54 38.24
N VAL A 12 19.78 -10.39 37.37
CA VAL A 12 19.79 -10.13 35.92
C VAL A 12 18.50 -9.37 35.65
N LEU A 13 18.61 -8.04 35.70
CA LEU A 13 17.65 -7.14 35.10
C LEU A 13 17.54 -7.54 33.62
N LEU A 14 16.47 -8.25 33.29
CA LEU A 14 16.08 -8.47 31.91
C LEU A 14 15.60 -7.12 31.37
N GLN A 15 16.53 -6.27 30.94
CA GLN A 15 16.19 -5.15 30.07
C GLN A 15 15.73 -5.78 28.76
N ALA A 16 14.42 -5.96 28.64
CA ALA A 16 13.76 -6.15 27.37
C ALA A 16 14.09 -4.91 26.54
N MET A 17 15.14 -4.99 25.74
CA MET A 17 15.41 -4.02 24.71
C MET A 17 14.26 -4.16 23.72
N SER A 18 13.24 -3.30 23.86
CA SER A 18 12.25 -3.13 22.80
C SER A 18 13.03 -2.79 21.54
N ALA A 19 13.00 -3.67 20.54
CA ALA A 19 13.56 -3.38 19.23
C ALA A 19 13.06 -1.98 18.78
N PRO A 20 13.87 -1.19 18.06
CA PRO A 20 13.41 0.08 17.52
C PRO A 20 12.09 -0.17 16.81
N THR A 21 11.03 0.51 17.24
CA THR A 21 9.76 0.44 16.53
C THR A 21 10.00 0.98 15.13
N GLU A 22 9.77 0.16 14.10
CA GLU A 22 9.92 0.60 12.72
C GLU A 22 8.98 1.80 12.51
N GLU A 23 9.43 2.86 11.80
CA GLU A 23 8.69 4.12 11.67
C GLU A 23 7.23 3.96 11.21
N TRP A 24 6.92 2.90 10.46
CA TRP A 24 5.55 2.62 10.02
C TRP A 24 4.63 2.15 11.15
N GLN A 25 5.15 1.62 12.24
CA GLN A 25 4.35 1.11 13.37
C GLN A 25 3.73 2.23 14.19
N THR A 26 4.33 3.43 14.16
CA THR A 26 3.82 4.63 14.85
C THR A 26 2.99 5.52 13.92
N ALA A 27 2.96 5.23 12.62
CA ALA A 27 2.17 5.97 11.65
C ALA A 27 0.66 5.80 11.93
N THR A 28 -0.05 6.93 11.95
CA THR A 28 -1.50 6.96 12.20
C THR A 28 -2.29 7.10 10.92
N SER A 29 -1.65 7.49 9.81
CA SER A 29 -2.31 7.79 8.54
C SER A 29 -1.38 7.53 7.37
N ILE A 30 -1.95 7.28 6.18
CA ILE A 30 -1.18 7.19 4.93
C ILE A 30 -0.33 8.45 4.66
N TYR A 31 -0.74 9.60 5.21
CA TYR A 31 -0.06 10.86 4.99
C TYR A 31 1.28 11.00 5.73
N ASN A 32 1.56 10.11 6.68
CA ASN A 32 2.87 10.03 7.34
C ASN A 32 3.96 9.41 6.45
N PHE A 33 3.59 8.90 5.27
CA PHE A 33 4.52 8.24 4.37
C PHE A 33 4.93 9.14 3.21
N SER A 34 6.10 8.84 2.67
CA SER A 34 6.55 9.31 1.36
C SER A 34 6.85 8.10 0.48
N ALA A 35 6.83 8.30 -0.83
CA ALA A 35 7.27 7.31 -1.79
C ALA A 35 7.90 7.96 -3.01
N THR A 36 8.84 7.28 -3.64
CA THR A 36 9.47 7.74 -4.87
C THR A 36 8.49 7.59 -6.04
N ASP A 37 8.22 8.67 -6.77
CA ASP A 37 7.39 8.63 -7.97
C ASP A 37 8.09 7.88 -9.13
N ILE A 38 7.41 7.72 -10.27
CA ILE A 38 7.98 7.04 -11.44
C ILE A 38 9.16 7.80 -12.08
N ASP A 39 9.32 9.08 -11.75
CA ASP A 39 10.38 9.97 -12.25
C ASP A 39 11.57 10.06 -11.29
N GLY A 40 11.53 9.36 -10.16
CA GLY A 40 12.61 9.30 -9.18
C GLY A 40 12.54 10.36 -8.08
N ASN A 41 11.47 11.16 -8.01
CA ASN A 41 11.32 12.18 -6.98
C ASN A 41 10.66 11.60 -5.73
N VAL A 42 11.14 11.97 -4.54
CA VAL A 42 10.46 11.61 -3.29
C VAL A 42 9.22 12.48 -3.11
N VAL A 43 8.04 11.85 -3.07
CA VAL A 43 6.75 12.53 -2.93
C VAL A 43 6.15 12.20 -1.57
N SER A 44 5.94 13.24 -0.74
CA SER A 44 5.16 13.11 0.49
C SER A 44 3.68 12.88 0.17
N LEU A 45 3.08 11.86 0.79
CA LEU A 45 1.67 11.55 0.56
C LEU A 45 0.72 12.55 1.24
N GLU A 46 1.21 13.39 2.17
CA GLU A 46 0.43 14.48 2.77
C GLU A 46 -0.17 15.43 1.72
N LYS A 47 0.45 15.56 0.53
CA LYS A 47 -0.10 16.36 -0.58
C LYS A 47 -1.53 15.95 -0.97
N TYR A 48 -1.89 14.68 -0.76
CA TYR A 48 -3.21 14.15 -1.12
C TYR A 48 -4.29 14.47 -0.07
N ARG A 49 -3.90 14.95 1.12
CA ARG A 49 -4.84 15.34 2.18
C ARG A 49 -5.69 16.55 1.80
N TYR A 50 -5.05 17.52 1.14
CA TYR A 50 -5.64 18.79 0.74
C TYR A 50 -5.96 18.86 -0.76
N ALA A 51 -5.82 17.75 -1.48
CA ALA A 51 -6.20 17.69 -2.89
C ALA A 51 -7.68 18.07 -3.09
N GLU A 52 -7.96 18.70 -4.23
CA GLU A 52 -9.33 19.00 -4.65
C GLU A 52 -10.21 17.76 -4.62
N ARG A 53 -11.51 17.97 -4.38
CA ARG A 53 -12.50 16.90 -4.25
C ARG A 53 -12.39 15.90 -5.40
N GLY A 54 -12.35 14.63 -5.05
CA GLY A 54 -12.43 13.55 -6.03
C GLY A 54 -11.65 12.30 -5.62
N LEU A 55 -11.75 11.30 -6.48
CA LEU A 55 -10.93 10.10 -6.41
C LEU A 55 -9.49 10.45 -6.86
N ARG A 56 -8.51 9.90 -6.15
CA ARG A 56 -7.10 9.88 -6.53
C ARG A 56 -6.61 8.44 -6.52
N ILE A 57 -5.75 8.13 -7.46
CA ILE A 57 -5.23 6.78 -7.65
C ILE A 57 -3.71 6.84 -7.57
N LEU A 58 -3.14 6.03 -6.70
CA LEU A 58 -1.70 5.89 -6.53
C LEU A 58 -1.33 4.47 -6.93
N ALA A 59 -0.50 4.34 -7.95
CA ALA A 59 -0.13 3.05 -8.50
C ALA A 59 1.32 2.71 -8.15
N PHE A 60 1.51 1.54 -7.53
CA PHE A 60 2.81 1.02 -7.13
C PHE A 60 3.11 -0.27 -7.90
N PRO A 61 3.98 -0.21 -8.93
CA PRO A 61 4.44 -1.41 -9.63
C PRO A 61 5.15 -2.38 -8.68
N SER A 62 4.98 -3.68 -8.89
CA SER A 62 5.72 -4.70 -8.12
C SER A 62 5.98 -5.94 -8.96
N ASN A 63 7.21 -6.47 -8.87
CA ASN A 63 7.60 -7.68 -9.60
C ASN A 63 7.50 -8.96 -8.77
N GLN A 64 6.98 -8.90 -7.54
CA GLN A 64 6.97 -10.03 -6.60
C GLN A 64 5.99 -11.16 -6.97
N PHE A 65 5.17 -10.98 -8.01
CA PHE A 65 4.11 -11.92 -8.39
C PHE A 65 4.31 -12.39 -9.83
N GLY A 66 4.87 -13.59 -9.98
CA GLY A 66 5.06 -14.24 -11.27
C GLY A 66 5.98 -13.49 -12.25
N ASN A 67 6.88 -12.63 -11.75
CA ASN A 67 7.76 -11.78 -12.56
C ASN A 67 7.00 -10.98 -13.64
N GLN A 68 5.79 -10.51 -13.31
CA GLN A 68 4.90 -9.84 -14.25
C GLN A 68 5.21 -8.35 -14.48
N GLU A 69 6.18 -7.79 -13.73
CA GLU A 69 6.66 -6.41 -13.91
C GLU A 69 8.21 -6.36 -13.95
N PRO A 70 8.83 -7.03 -14.94
CA PRO A 70 10.29 -7.15 -15.00
C PRO A 70 10.96 -5.84 -15.44
N GLY A 71 10.21 -4.91 -16.02
CA GLY A 71 10.74 -3.67 -16.57
C GLY A 71 11.27 -2.71 -15.50
N ASN A 72 12.14 -1.80 -15.93
CA ASN A 72 12.57 -0.65 -15.12
C ASN A 72 11.53 0.48 -15.16
N GLU A 73 11.75 1.52 -14.36
CA GLU A 73 10.86 2.67 -14.20
C GLU A 73 10.55 3.36 -15.55
N THR A 74 11.56 3.55 -16.41
CA THR A 74 11.38 4.10 -17.76
C THR A 74 10.44 3.25 -18.62
N GLN A 75 10.62 1.92 -18.61
CA GLN A 75 9.78 1.00 -19.37
C GLN A 75 8.35 0.93 -18.82
N ILE A 76 8.21 1.02 -17.50
CA ILE A 76 6.90 1.07 -16.82
C ILE A 76 6.18 2.37 -17.19
N LYS A 77 6.88 3.51 -17.16
CA LYS A 77 6.35 4.82 -17.54
C LYS A 77 5.86 4.81 -18.99
N GLN A 78 6.70 4.39 -19.93
CA GLN A 78 6.34 4.28 -21.35
C GLN A 78 5.13 3.37 -21.56
N PHE A 79 5.06 2.25 -20.83
CA PHE A 79 3.91 1.37 -20.89
C PHE A 79 2.65 2.09 -20.40
N ALA A 80 2.67 2.75 -19.24
CA ALA A 80 1.53 3.51 -18.72
C ALA A 80 1.10 4.66 -19.65
N GLU A 81 2.05 5.37 -20.26
CA GLU A 81 1.80 6.42 -21.24
C GLU A 81 1.12 5.90 -22.50
N SER A 82 1.47 4.69 -22.98
CA SER A 82 0.81 4.06 -24.14
C SER A 82 -0.68 3.79 -23.93
N TYR A 83 -1.12 3.83 -22.67
CA TYR A 83 -2.51 3.73 -22.29
C TYR A 83 -3.14 5.08 -21.95
N HIS A 84 -2.38 6.18 -21.87
CA HIS A 84 -2.85 7.50 -21.42
C HIS A 84 -3.20 7.58 -19.93
N VAL A 85 -2.46 6.88 -19.07
CA VAL A 85 -2.71 6.88 -17.61
C VAL A 85 -2.60 8.31 -17.07
N GLN A 86 -3.65 8.77 -16.36
CA GLN A 86 -3.73 10.12 -15.78
C GLN A 86 -3.49 10.15 -14.26
N PHE A 87 -3.31 8.99 -13.63
CA PHE A 87 -3.13 8.89 -12.19
C PHE A 87 -1.66 8.81 -11.77
N ASP A 88 -1.38 9.06 -10.49
CA ASP A 88 -0.02 9.13 -9.94
C ASP A 88 0.65 7.75 -9.93
N MET A 89 1.74 7.62 -10.68
CA MET A 89 2.56 6.42 -10.77
C MET A 89 3.82 6.55 -9.90
N PHE A 90 4.13 5.50 -9.16
CA PHE A 90 5.30 5.42 -8.29
C PHE A 90 6.35 4.46 -8.81
N SER A 91 7.57 4.59 -8.29
CA SER A 91 8.65 3.64 -8.51
C SER A 91 8.26 2.24 -8.07
N LYS A 92 8.91 1.24 -8.66
CA LYS A 92 8.68 -0.16 -8.34
C LYS A 92 9.11 -0.47 -6.91
N ILE A 93 8.29 -1.23 -6.19
CA ILE A 93 8.55 -1.58 -4.78
C ILE A 93 8.26 -3.04 -4.46
N ASN A 94 8.81 -3.49 -3.35
CA ASN A 94 8.35 -4.71 -2.68
C ASN A 94 7.16 -4.38 -1.78
N VAL A 95 6.14 -5.22 -1.82
CA VAL A 95 4.92 -5.12 -1.01
C VAL A 95 4.84 -6.22 0.06
N ASN A 96 5.68 -7.25 -0.04
CA ASN A 96 5.81 -8.37 0.89
C ASN A 96 7.28 -8.59 1.31
N GLY A 97 7.44 -9.29 2.44
CA GLY A 97 8.75 -9.59 3.04
C GLY A 97 9.32 -8.44 3.87
N ASP A 98 10.52 -8.65 4.39
CA ASP A 98 11.21 -7.70 5.29
C ASP A 98 11.56 -6.39 4.57
N ASN A 99 11.88 -6.50 3.27
CA ASN A 99 12.16 -5.39 2.36
C ASN A 99 10.89 -4.72 1.79
N ALA A 100 9.71 -5.06 2.29
CA ALA A 100 8.48 -4.39 1.86
C ALA A 100 8.54 -2.89 2.20
N HIS A 101 8.05 -2.05 1.30
CA HIS A 101 7.95 -0.62 1.53
C HIS A 101 7.15 -0.35 2.82
N PRO A 102 7.59 0.56 3.70
CA PRO A 102 6.95 0.82 4.99
C PRO A 102 5.44 1.09 4.89
N LEU A 103 5.02 1.87 3.89
CA LEU A 103 3.60 2.07 3.55
C LEU A 103 2.83 0.74 3.39
N TRP A 104 3.38 -0.23 2.66
CA TRP A 104 2.70 -1.51 2.43
C TRP A 104 2.68 -2.39 3.67
N LYS A 105 3.71 -2.31 4.54
CA LYS A 105 3.66 -2.94 5.86
C LYS A 105 2.48 -2.37 6.67
N TRP A 106 2.39 -1.04 6.75
CA TRP A 106 1.31 -0.34 7.46
C TRP A 106 -0.08 -0.66 6.91
N LEU A 107 -0.28 -0.58 5.59
CA LEU A 107 -1.56 -0.85 4.93
C LEU A 107 -2.08 -2.25 5.26
N LYS A 108 -1.19 -3.26 5.24
CA LYS A 108 -1.53 -4.66 5.54
C LYS A 108 -1.85 -4.90 7.02
N ASP A 109 -1.35 -4.04 7.90
CA ASP A 109 -1.53 -4.18 9.35
C ASP A 109 -2.79 -3.48 9.88
N GLN A 110 -3.32 -2.50 9.12
CA GLN A 110 -4.55 -1.80 9.51
C GLN A 110 -5.74 -2.75 9.67
N PRO A 111 -6.68 -2.49 10.60
CA PRO A 111 -7.83 -3.36 10.85
C PRO A 111 -8.60 -3.77 9.59
N ASN A 112 -8.89 -2.80 8.70
CA ASN A 112 -9.59 -3.03 7.43
C ASN A 112 -8.65 -3.38 6.26
N GLY A 113 -7.35 -3.46 6.51
CA GLY A 113 -6.31 -3.83 5.55
C GLY A 113 -5.86 -5.29 5.64
N LYS A 114 -6.31 -6.00 6.69
CA LYS A 114 -6.02 -7.42 6.88
C LYS A 114 -6.70 -8.27 5.82
N GLY A 115 -5.99 -9.28 5.32
CA GLY A 115 -6.54 -10.25 4.40
C GLY A 115 -7.28 -11.37 5.15
N PHE A 116 -8.25 -12.02 4.49
CA PHE A 116 -8.98 -13.14 5.09
C PHE A 116 -8.07 -14.32 5.48
N MET A 117 -7.02 -14.58 4.67
CA MET A 117 -6.01 -15.62 4.92
C MET A 117 -4.62 -14.99 5.10
N GLY A 118 -4.48 -14.23 6.20
CA GLY A 118 -3.24 -13.53 6.54
C GLY A 118 -3.01 -12.24 5.74
N ASN A 119 -2.07 -11.43 6.21
CA ASN A 119 -1.96 -10.05 5.76
C ASN A 119 -1.16 -9.87 4.47
N SER A 120 -0.40 -10.88 4.01
CA SER A 120 0.41 -10.77 2.78
C SER A 120 -0.45 -10.46 1.54
N ILE A 121 0.11 -9.66 0.62
CA ILE A 121 -0.49 -9.43 -0.70
C ILE A 121 -0.34 -10.74 -1.48
N LYS A 122 -1.45 -11.27 -1.99
CA LYS A 122 -1.44 -12.62 -2.62
C LYS A 122 -1.10 -12.56 -4.10
N TRP A 123 -1.45 -11.47 -4.77
CA TRP A 123 -1.22 -11.29 -6.21
C TRP A 123 -1.26 -9.81 -6.58
N ASN A 124 -0.89 -9.53 -7.84
CA ASN A 124 -1.11 -8.23 -8.49
C ASN A 124 -2.58 -7.78 -8.39
N PHE A 125 -2.80 -6.47 -8.45
CA PHE A 125 -4.11 -5.83 -8.38
C PHE A 125 -4.84 -6.03 -7.05
N THR A 126 -4.11 -6.05 -5.94
CA THR A 126 -4.72 -5.81 -4.63
C THR A 126 -4.92 -4.30 -4.47
N LYS A 127 -6.08 -3.89 -3.95
CA LYS A 127 -6.45 -2.48 -3.81
C LYS A 127 -6.72 -2.12 -2.36
N PHE A 128 -6.29 -0.94 -1.93
CA PHE A 128 -6.70 -0.35 -0.65
C PHE A 128 -7.49 0.91 -0.91
N LEU A 129 -8.66 1.00 -0.30
CA LEU A 129 -9.51 2.19 -0.28
C LEU A 129 -9.18 2.98 0.98
N ILE A 130 -8.78 4.23 0.80
CA ILE A 130 -8.40 5.15 1.87
C ILE A 130 -9.35 6.33 1.89
N ASN A 131 -9.80 6.73 3.08
CA ASN A 131 -10.63 7.93 3.25
C ASN A 131 -9.78 9.22 3.33
N ARG A 132 -10.44 10.35 3.50
CA ARG A 132 -9.81 11.67 3.56
C ARG A 132 -8.99 11.90 4.82
N GLU A 133 -9.28 11.16 5.88
CA GLU A 133 -8.52 11.13 7.13
C GLU A 133 -7.24 10.27 6.98
N GLY A 134 -7.06 9.65 5.81
CA GLY A 134 -5.92 8.82 5.45
C GLY A 134 -5.94 7.42 6.09
N GLN A 135 -7.11 6.94 6.49
CA GLN A 135 -7.35 5.64 7.11
C GLN A 135 -7.76 4.59 6.08
N VAL A 136 -7.35 3.34 6.29
CA VAL A 136 -7.80 2.22 5.46
C VAL A 136 -9.27 1.92 5.75
N VAL A 137 -10.11 2.11 4.74
CA VAL A 137 -11.55 1.79 4.79
C VAL A 137 -11.77 0.33 4.41
N LYS A 138 -11.08 -0.15 3.37
CA LYS A 138 -11.27 -1.52 2.86
C LYS A 138 -10.10 -1.97 2.00
N ARG A 139 -9.77 -3.26 2.10
CA ARG A 139 -8.91 -3.98 1.16
C ARG A 139 -9.73 -4.81 0.19
N TYR A 140 -9.34 -4.81 -1.08
CA TYR A 140 -9.92 -5.61 -2.14
C TYR A 140 -8.86 -6.54 -2.74
N GLY A 141 -9.22 -7.81 -2.92
CA GLY A 141 -8.39 -8.82 -3.54
C GLY A 141 -8.27 -8.70 -5.06
N PRO A 142 -7.45 -9.56 -5.68
CA PRO A 142 -7.27 -9.62 -7.12
C PRO A 142 -8.56 -9.98 -7.87
N LEU A 143 -9.32 -10.94 -7.35
CA LEU A 143 -10.57 -11.46 -7.95
C LEU A 143 -11.81 -10.64 -7.60
N ASP A 144 -11.68 -9.63 -6.75
CA ASP A 144 -12.79 -8.74 -6.45
C ASP A 144 -13.14 -7.99 -7.73
N ASP A 145 -14.39 -8.16 -8.17
CA ASP A 145 -14.89 -7.64 -9.43
C ASP A 145 -14.60 -6.13 -9.56
N PRO A 146 -13.89 -5.69 -10.61
CA PRO A 146 -13.72 -4.26 -10.83
C PRO A 146 -15.03 -3.53 -11.13
N SER A 147 -16.04 -4.25 -11.64
CA SER A 147 -17.42 -3.83 -11.84
C SER A 147 -18.23 -3.80 -10.54
N VAL A 148 -17.58 -3.87 -9.36
CA VAL A 148 -18.16 -3.34 -8.11
C VAL A 148 -18.44 -1.85 -8.31
N ARG A 149 -19.59 -1.58 -8.95
CA ARG A 149 -20.31 -0.31 -9.11
C ARG A 149 -20.54 0.36 -7.76
N THR A 150 -20.35 -0.38 -6.66
CA THR A 150 -20.39 0.09 -5.29
C THR A 150 -19.22 1.02 -4.93
N ASN A 151 -18.11 1.05 -5.66
CA ASN A 151 -16.96 1.89 -5.27
C ASN A 151 -17.00 3.33 -5.83
N ILE A 152 -17.91 3.62 -6.77
CA ILE A 152 -18.31 5.00 -7.15
C ILE A 152 -19.55 5.39 -6.33
N LEU A 153 -20.48 4.46 -6.07
CA LEU A 153 -21.64 4.72 -5.20
C LEU A 153 -21.26 4.93 -3.72
N LEU A 154 -20.16 4.35 -3.22
CA LEU A 154 -19.59 4.73 -1.93
C LEU A 154 -19.05 6.18 -1.99
N CYS A 155 -18.36 6.56 -3.06
CA CYS A 155 -17.93 7.95 -3.28
C CYS A 155 -19.12 8.93 -3.37
N HIS A 156 -20.26 8.49 -3.92
CA HIS A 156 -21.51 9.26 -3.92
C HIS A 156 -22.27 9.20 -2.58
N MET A 157 -22.28 8.11 -1.81
CA MET A 157 -22.87 8.14 -0.45
C MET A 157 -22.07 9.06 0.49
N TYR A 158 -20.77 9.15 0.26
CA TYR A 158 -19.86 10.04 0.96
C TYR A 158 -19.54 11.28 0.11
N HIS A 159 -20.54 12.14 -0.17
CA HIS A 159 -20.44 13.42 -0.90
C HIS A 159 -19.40 14.44 -0.35
N SER A 160 -18.53 14.04 0.58
CA SER A 160 -17.55 14.88 1.27
C SER A 160 -16.12 14.30 1.34
N VAL A 161 -15.85 13.15 0.70
CA VAL A 161 -14.62 12.38 0.96
C VAL A 161 -13.69 12.33 -0.27
N ASN A 162 -12.45 12.78 -0.10
CA ASN A 162 -11.35 12.46 -1.00
C ASN A 162 -11.00 10.99 -0.83
N ILE A 163 -11.02 10.22 -1.91
CA ILE A 163 -10.75 8.78 -1.87
C ILE A 163 -9.39 8.52 -2.50
N LEU A 164 -8.49 7.82 -1.80
CA LEU A 164 -7.26 7.30 -2.39
C LEU A 164 -7.47 5.82 -2.70
N ARG A 165 -7.13 5.38 -3.92
CA ARG A 165 -6.96 3.96 -4.21
C ARG A 165 -5.50 3.65 -4.48
N VAL A 166 -4.94 2.75 -3.69
CA VAL A 166 -3.57 2.27 -3.84
C VAL A 166 -3.60 0.91 -4.55
N TYR A 167 -2.93 0.79 -5.69
CA TYR A 167 -2.91 -0.43 -6.51
C TYR A 167 -1.51 -1.05 -6.57
N THR A 168 -1.44 -2.39 -6.55
CA THR A 168 -0.33 -3.10 -7.22
C THR A 168 -0.66 -3.24 -8.71
N LEU A 169 0.17 -2.69 -9.61
CA LEU A 169 -0.03 -2.81 -11.06
C LEU A 169 0.98 -3.77 -11.70
N ASN A 170 0.57 -4.36 -12.83
CA ASN A 170 1.48 -5.03 -13.76
C ASN A 170 1.14 -4.74 -15.24
N ARG A 171 2.08 -5.04 -16.16
CA ARG A 171 2.01 -4.91 -17.62
C ARG A 171 0.83 -5.64 -18.30
N TRP A 172 0.12 -6.53 -17.61
CA TRP A 172 -1.03 -7.26 -18.15
C TRP A 172 -2.38 -6.65 -17.78
N TRP A 173 -2.39 -5.44 -17.19
CA TRP A 173 -3.58 -4.72 -16.72
C TRP A 173 -4.80 -4.81 -17.66
N ARG A 174 -4.60 -4.54 -18.95
CA ARG A 174 -5.69 -4.57 -19.94
C ARG A 174 -6.21 -5.96 -20.28
N ARG A 175 -5.35 -6.99 -20.24
CA ARG A 175 -5.74 -8.37 -20.56
C ARG A 175 -6.54 -9.02 -19.43
N ILE A 176 -6.29 -8.59 -18.19
CA ILE A 176 -6.91 -9.17 -17.00
C ILE A 176 -8.16 -8.37 -16.60
N PHE A 177 -8.17 -7.04 -16.81
CA PHE A 177 -9.31 -6.20 -16.41
C PHE A 177 -9.65 -5.08 -17.43
N PRO A 178 -10.19 -5.44 -18.61
CA PRO A 178 -10.51 -4.48 -19.67
C PRO A 178 -11.57 -3.44 -19.26
N ASP A 179 -12.51 -3.79 -18.39
CA ASP A 179 -13.58 -2.88 -17.94
C ASP A 179 -13.10 -1.85 -16.90
N THR A 180 -12.21 -2.25 -15.97
CA THR A 180 -11.56 -1.32 -15.03
C THR A 180 -10.75 -0.29 -15.79
N TYR A 181 -10.03 -0.76 -16.82
CA TYR A 181 -9.18 0.09 -17.64
C TYR A 181 -9.99 1.21 -18.29
N LYS A 182 -11.14 0.89 -18.90
CA LYS A 182 -12.01 1.92 -19.49
C LYS A 182 -12.49 2.93 -18.45
N HIS A 183 -12.93 2.47 -17.27
CA HIS A 183 -13.48 3.37 -16.24
C HIS A 183 -12.45 4.24 -15.50
N LEU A 184 -11.19 3.81 -15.38
CA LEU A 184 -10.14 4.62 -14.75
C LEU A 184 -9.65 5.76 -15.63
N MET A 185 -9.93 5.71 -16.93
CA MET A 185 -9.39 6.62 -17.93
C MET A 185 -10.46 7.62 -18.42
N ASP A 186 -11.73 7.32 -18.15
CA ASP A 186 -12.89 8.15 -18.46
C ASP A 186 -13.28 9.11 -17.30
N ASN A 187 -12.52 9.15 -16.18
CA ASN A 187 -12.69 10.06 -15.04
C ASN A 187 -11.40 10.83 -14.76
#